data_AF-A0A7S3T1V1-F1
#
_entry.id   AF-A0A7S3T1V1-F1
#
_cell.length_a   1.000
_cell.length_b   1.000
_cell.length_c   1.000
_cell.angle_alpha   90.00
_cell.angle_beta   90.00
_cell.angle_gamma   90.00
#
_symmetry.space_group_name_H-M   'P 1'
#
loop_
_entity.id
_entity.type
_entity.pdbx_description
1 polymer ?
#
loop_
_entity_poly.entity_id
_entity_poly.type
_entity_poly.pdbx_seq_one_letter_code
_entity_poly.pdbx_strand_id
1 'polypeptide(L)'
;EEKTGSVRSAAAEKEKQVLESCLTTEYKVLKESTWEKPAESKKLYTTVGKVLKQLELEESMVAALPGALLKKADRGSFDNMLLDQFESKLQGKIAELAAEIAGAAPAMAERAGAVEAAQGQLAAANAALETAAAELTSAQDALKTAMMDLKVAKDELAKTEPSKQEAVAAH
;
A
#
# COMPACT_ATOMS: atom_id res chain seq x y z
N GLU A 1 10.93 -2.37 4.05
CA GLU A 1 10.71 -1.04 3.45
C GLU A 1 9.26 -0.75 3.06
N GLU A 2 8.49 -1.72 2.54
CA GLU A 2 7.08 -1.52 2.14
C GLU A 2 6.14 -1.25 3.32
N LYS A 3 6.21 -2.06 4.39
CA LYS A 3 5.46 -1.81 5.63
C LYS A 3 5.79 -0.44 6.24
N THR A 4 7.06 -0.03 6.18
CA THR A 4 7.50 1.24 6.76
C THR A 4 6.98 2.45 5.98
N GLY A 5 6.96 2.40 4.64
CA GLY A 5 6.41 3.48 3.80
C GLY A 5 4.89 3.63 3.91
N SER A 6 4.16 2.51 3.87
CA SER A 6 2.70 2.50 4.00
C SER A 6 2.22 2.88 5.42
N VAL A 7 2.95 2.45 6.46
CA VAL A 7 2.66 2.86 7.84
C VAL A 7 2.94 4.34 8.05
N ARG A 8 3.99 4.88 7.43
CA ARG A 8 4.33 6.30 7.52
C ARG A 8 3.29 7.18 6.83
N SER A 9 2.84 6.84 5.62
CA SER A 9 1.79 7.61 4.92
C SER A 9 0.46 7.58 5.67
N ALA A 10 0.08 6.44 6.26
CA ALA A 10 -1.13 6.34 7.08
C ALA A 10 -1.02 7.15 8.40
N ALA A 11 0.17 7.23 8.99
CA ALA A 11 0.42 8.09 10.14
C ALA A 11 0.36 9.58 9.75
N ALA A 12 0.98 9.95 8.63
CA ALA A 12 0.95 11.32 8.09
C ALA A 12 -0.48 11.79 7.78
N GLU A 13 -1.33 10.92 7.22
CA GLU A 13 -2.75 11.24 6.96
C GLU A 13 -3.52 11.51 8.26
N LYS A 14 -3.32 10.67 9.30
CA LYS A 14 -3.96 10.89 10.61
C LYS A 14 -3.49 12.18 11.27
N GLU A 15 -2.18 12.45 11.19
CA GLU A 15 -1.60 13.68 11.73
C GLU A 15 -2.17 14.90 11.01
N LYS A 16 -2.20 14.88 9.67
CA LYS A 16 -2.79 15.93 8.84
C LYS A 16 -4.25 16.19 9.21
N GLN A 17 -5.09 15.15 9.33
CA GLN A 17 -6.50 15.28 9.69
C GLN A 17 -6.69 15.91 11.08
N VAL A 18 -5.86 15.53 12.05
CA VAL A 18 -5.90 16.11 13.40
C VAL A 18 -5.54 17.61 13.36
N LEU A 19 -4.52 17.98 12.59
CA LEU A 19 -4.11 19.38 12.43
C LEU A 19 -5.15 20.22 11.69
N GLU A 20 -5.74 19.71 10.61
CA GLU A 20 -6.80 20.38 9.84
C GLU A 20 -8.08 20.55 10.66
N SER A 21 -8.48 19.51 11.40
CA SER A 21 -9.59 19.58 12.33
C SER A 21 -9.32 20.69 13.35
N CYS A 22 -8.17 20.66 14.01
CA CYS A 22 -7.83 21.65 15.02
C CYS A 22 -7.80 23.09 14.50
N LEU A 23 -7.26 23.30 13.29
CA LEU A 23 -7.21 24.59 12.61
C LEU A 23 -8.63 25.15 12.37
N THR A 24 -9.55 24.30 11.91
CA THR A 24 -10.90 24.71 11.48
C THR A 24 -11.91 24.76 12.62
N THR A 25 -11.68 24.04 13.72
CA THR A 25 -12.56 24.00 14.89
C THR A 25 -11.99 24.80 16.06
N GLU A 26 -11.15 24.20 16.92
CA GLU A 26 -10.78 24.79 18.21
C GLU A 26 -9.92 26.05 18.06
N TYR A 27 -8.95 26.02 17.14
CA TYR A 27 -8.11 27.19 16.89
C TYR A 27 -8.92 28.35 16.32
N LYS A 28 -9.85 28.08 15.37
CA LYS A 28 -10.70 29.12 14.79
C LYS A 28 -11.54 29.83 15.86
N VAL A 29 -12.19 29.08 16.75
CA VAL A 29 -12.98 29.66 17.85
C VAL A 29 -12.13 30.50 18.80
N LEU A 30 -10.90 30.05 19.09
CA LEU A 30 -9.96 30.82 19.89
C LEU A 30 -9.47 32.08 19.16
N LYS A 31 -9.10 31.98 17.88
CA LYS A 31 -8.62 33.10 17.06
C LYS A 31 -9.70 34.16 16.89
N GLU A 32 -10.95 33.77 16.65
CA GLU A 32 -12.07 34.70 16.45
C GLU A 32 -12.70 35.17 17.77
N SER A 33 -12.24 34.66 18.92
CA SER A 33 -12.77 35.00 20.25
C SER A 33 -14.29 34.75 20.39
N THR A 34 -14.83 33.77 19.67
CA THR A 34 -16.27 33.47 19.59
C THR A 34 -16.80 32.61 20.74
N TRP A 35 -15.93 32.19 21.66
CA TRP A 35 -16.29 31.44 22.87
C TRP A 35 -17.06 32.31 23.88
N GLU A 36 -18.03 31.73 24.58
CA GLU A 36 -18.89 32.49 25.50
C GLU A 36 -18.26 32.64 26.89
N LYS A 37 -17.67 31.54 27.39
CA LYS A 37 -17.19 31.45 28.77
C LYS A 37 -15.68 31.24 28.82
N PRO A 38 -14.95 31.86 29.77
CA PRO A 38 -13.51 31.61 29.94
C PRO A 38 -13.13 30.14 30.20
N ALA A 39 -14.06 29.34 30.73
CA ALA A 39 -13.84 27.90 30.90
C ALA A 39 -13.82 27.14 29.56
N GLU A 40 -14.51 27.65 28.54
CA GLU A 40 -14.56 27.08 27.20
C GLU A 40 -13.23 27.30 26.47
N SER A 41 -12.68 28.52 26.51
CA SER A 41 -11.38 28.82 25.89
C SER A 41 -10.25 27.99 26.45
N LYS A 42 -10.23 27.72 27.76
CA LYS A 42 -9.26 26.80 28.37
C LYS A 42 -9.38 25.37 27.84
N LYS A 43 -10.60 24.87 27.63
CA LYS A 43 -10.84 23.54 27.06
C LYS A 43 -10.37 23.46 25.61
N LEU A 44 -10.75 24.45 24.79
CA LEU A 44 -10.30 24.55 23.40
C LEU A 44 -8.77 24.64 23.31
N TYR A 45 -8.15 25.45 24.17
CA TYR A 45 -6.70 25.57 24.23
C TYR A 45 -6.03 24.26 24.67
N THR A 46 -6.67 23.46 25.53
CA THR A 46 -6.14 22.14 25.89
C THR A 46 -6.09 21.21 24.67
N THR A 47 -7.07 21.30 23.77
CA THR A 47 -7.05 20.56 22.49
C THR A 47 -5.95 21.08 21.57
N VAL A 48 -5.85 22.40 21.40
CA VAL A 48 -4.75 23.03 20.62
C VAL A 48 -3.38 22.64 21.20
N GLY A 49 -3.23 22.62 22.53
CA GLY A 49 -2.02 22.22 23.23
C GLY A 49 -1.55 20.80 22.93
N LYS A 50 -2.46 19.88 22.59
CA LYS A 50 -2.11 18.52 22.17
C LYS A 50 -1.44 18.50 20.80
N VAL A 51 -1.86 19.38 19.89
CA VAL A 51 -1.28 19.48 18.54
C VAL A 51 -0.01 20.33 18.50
N LEU A 52 0.21 21.23 19.47
CA LEU A 52 1.47 22.01 19.57
C LEU A 52 2.72 21.12 19.57
N LYS A 53 2.63 19.92 20.18
CA LYS A 53 3.74 18.96 20.23
C LYS A 53 4.12 18.37 18.88
N GLN A 54 3.23 18.47 17.88
CA GLN A 54 3.45 17.96 16.52
C GLN A 54 4.07 19.02 15.59
N LEU A 55 4.05 20.29 16.00
CA LEU A 55 4.43 21.43 15.15
C LEU A 55 5.88 21.91 15.37
N GLU A 56 6.65 21.26 16.26
CA GLU A 56 8.04 21.62 16.59
C GLU A 56 8.26 23.14 16.76
N LEU A 57 7.34 23.79 17.48
CA LEU A 57 7.37 25.23 17.69
C LEU A 57 8.46 25.64 18.67
N GLU A 58 8.96 26.86 18.53
CA GLU A 58 9.90 27.45 19.48
C GLU A 58 9.26 27.55 20.87
N GLU A 59 10.03 27.24 21.92
CA GLU A 59 9.53 27.22 23.30
C GLU A 59 8.96 28.59 23.74
N SER A 60 9.57 29.68 23.26
CA SER A 60 9.09 31.06 23.44
C SER A 60 7.69 31.28 22.87
N MET A 61 7.41 30.71 21.70
CA MET A 61 6.12 30.77 21.03
C MET A 61 5.07 29.95 21.77
N VAL A 62 5.43 28.73 22.20
CA VAL A 62 4.57 27.87 23.02
C VAL A 62 4.22 28.54 24.35
N ALA A 63 5.18 29.22 24.99
CA ALA A 63 4.98 29.93 26.23
C ALA A 63 4.07 31.17 26.07
N ALA A 64 4.17 31.88 24.94
CA ALA A 64 3.40 33.10 24.67
C ALA A 64 1.98 32.83 24.13
N LEU A 65 1.76 31.69 23.45
CA LEU A 65 0.48 31.31 22.84
C LEU A 65 -0.74 31.36 23.76
N PRO A 66 -0.72 30.83 25.01
CA PRO A 66 -1.88 30.92 25.89
C PRO A 66 -2.21 32.38 26.25
N GLY A 67 -1.20 33.25 26.33
CA GLY A 67 -1.38 34.68 26.55
C GLY A 67 -2.12 35.37 25.40
N ALA A 68 -1.96 34.92 24.16
CA ALA A 68 -2.69 35.45 23.01
C ALA A 68 -4.07 34.80 22.81
N LEU A 69 -4.15 33.47 22.90
CA LEU A 69 -5.36 32.68 22.60
C LEU A 69 -6.46 32.78 23.67
N LEU A 70 -6.08 32.94 24.95
CA LEU A 70 -7.05 33.02 26.05
C LEU A 70 -7.55 34.45 26.33
N LYS A 71 -7.00 35.46 25.64
CA LYS A 71 -7.52 36.84 25.66
C LYS A 71 -8.69 36.98 24.69
N LYS A 72 -9.81 37.52 25.18
CA LYS A 72 -11.02 37.79 24.38
C LYS A 72 -11.00 39.18 23.73
N ALA A 73 -10.57 40.18 24.48
CA ALA A 73 -10.43 41.58 24.08
C ALA A 73 -9.00 42.08 24.42
N ASP A 74 -8.54 43.16 23.79
CA ASP A 74 -7.18 43.72 23.91
C ASP A 74 -6.04 42.81 23.43
N ARG A 75 -6.20 42.18 22.26
CA ARG A 75 -5.05 41.61 21.55
C ARG A 75 -4.21 42.71 20.94
N GLY A 76 -2.99 42.87 21.44
CA GLY A 76 -2.03 43.81 20.87
C GLY A 76 -1.49 43.32 19.53
N SER A 77 -0.73 44.18 18.83
CA SER A 77 -0.05 43.81 17.58
C SER A 77 0.83 42.56 17.73
N PHE A 78 1.46 42.37 18.90
CA PHE A 78 2.26 41.19 19.19
C PHE A 78 1.40 39.92 19.29
N ASP A 79 0.26 39.99 19.98
CA ASP A 79 -0.66 38.84 20.10
C ASP A 79 -1.16 38.41 18.70
N ASN A 80 -1.54 39.37 17.84
CA ASN A 80 -1.99 39.06 16.48
C ASN A 80 -0.86 38.48 15.61
N MET A 81 0.34 39.06 15.66
CA MET A 81 1.50 38.53 14.95
C MET A 81 1.83 37.10 15.37
N LEU A 82 1.77 36.81 16.68
CA LEU A 82 2.00 35.48 17.22
C LEU A 82 0.96 34.47 16.72
N LEU A 83 -0.32 34.87 16.67
CA LEU A 83 -1.39 34.03 16.15
C LEU A 83 -1.24 33.74 14.66
N ASP A 84 -0.89 34.75 13.85
CA ASP A 84 -0.67 34.58 12.42
C ASP A 84 0.55 33.72 12.12
N GLN A 85 1.64 33.88 12.88
CA GLN A 85 2.79 32.98 12.80
C GLN A 85 2.42 31.54 13.16
N PHE A 86 1.61 31.35 14.20
CA PHE A 86 1.14 30.02 14.60
C PHE A 86 0.30 29.37 13.52
N GLU A 87 -0.66 30.11 12.95
CA GLU A 87 -1.49 29.61 11.85
C GLU A 87 -0.64 29.26 10.64
N SER A 88 0.33 30.11 10.27
CA SER A 88 1.24 29.85 9.16
C SER A 88 2.07 28.58 9.38
N LYS A 89 2.56 28.34 10.61
CA LYS A 89 3.26 27.09 10.96
C LYS A 89 2.35 25.88 10.88
N LEU A 90 1.12 25.99 11.36
CA LEU A 90 0.11 24.93 11.30
C LEU A 90 -0.25 24.58 9.86
N GLN A 91 -0.55 25.58 9.04
CA GLN A 91 -0.82 25.42 7.60
C GLN A 91 0.40 24.86 6.85
N GLY A 92 1.61 25.32 7.19
CA GLY A 92 2.85 24.82 6.64
C GLY A 92 3.05 23.33 6.92
N LYS A 93 2.79 22.88 8.15
CA LYS A 93 2.89 21.45 8.49
C LYS A 93 1.84 20.62 7.78
N ILE A 94 0.60 21.11 7.66
CA ILE A 94 -0.46 20.46 6.87
C ILE A 94 -0.03 20.30 5.41
N ALA A 95 0.57 21.34 4.81
CA ALA A 95 1.06 21.30 3.44
C ALA A 95 2.25 20.33 3.28
N GLU A 96 3.18 20.29 4.23
CA GLU A 96 4.29 19.34 4.26
C GLU A 96 3.80 17.89 4.31
N LEU A 97 2.86 17.59 5.21
CA LEU A 97 2.26 16.26 5.32
C LEU A 97 1.49 15.89 4.04
N ALA A 98 0.76 16.83 3.45
CA ALA A 98 0.08 16.62 2.18
C ALA A 98 1.06 16.30 1.04
N ALA A 99 2.21 16.98 1.00
CA ALA A 99 3.27 16.70 0.04
C ALA A 99 3.94 15.34 0.29
N GLU A 100 4.17 14.95 1.55
CA GLU A 100 4.69 13.62 1.91
C GLU A 100 3.74 12.52 1.42
N ILE A 101 2.43 12.67 1.66
CA ILE A 101 1.40 11.74 1.21
C ILE A 101 1.35 11.66 -0.32
N ALA A 102 1.35 12.80 -1.01
CA ALA A 102 1.34 12.85 -2.47
C ALA A 102 2.61 12.24 -3.08
N GLY A 103 3.77 12.47 -2.46
CA GLY A 103 5.05 11.90 -2.87
C GLY A 103 5.13 10.38 -2.74
N ALA A 104 4.35 9.79 -1.82
CA ALA A 104 4.26 8.34 -1.67
C ALA A 104 3.36 7.66 -2.74
N ALA A 105 2.45 8.40 -3.37
CA ALA A 105 1.46 7.83 -4.29
C ALA A 105 2.05 7.15 -5.55
N PRO A 106 3.06 7.72 -6.24
CA PRO A 106 3.67 7.07 -7.41
C PRO A 106 4.32 5.73 -7.07
N ALA A 107 5.04 5.67 -5.95
CA ALA A 107 5.69 4.43 -5.51
C ALA A 107 4.67 3.36 -5.11
N MET A 108 3.50 3.74 -4.57
CA MET A 108 2.41 2.80 -4.32
C MET A 108 1.80 2.27 -5.61
N ALA A 109 1.56 3.15 -6.59
CA ALA A 109 0.99 2.76 -7.89
C ALA A 109 1.92 1.84 -8.68
N GLU A 110 3.23 2.14 -8.71
CA GLU A 110 4.23 1.30 -9.36
C GLU A 110 4.30 -0.10 -8.73
N ARG A 111 4.26 -0.17 -7.40
CA ARG A 111 4.24 -1.45 -6.67
C ARG A 111 2.96 -2.25 -6.96
N ALA A 112 1.80 -1.59 -6.96
CA ALA A 112 0.54 -2.25 -7.30
C ALA A 112 0.60 -2.87 -8.71
N GLY A 113 1.10 -2.11 -9.69
CA GLY A 113 1.30 -2.60 -11.05
C GLY A 113 2.28 -3.77 -11.12
N ALA A 114 3.39 -3.72 -10.37
CA ALA A 114 4.36 -4.83 -10.32
C ALA A 114 3.76 -6.11 -9.71
N VAL A 115 2.91 -5.98 -8.68
CA VAL A 115 2.20 -7.10 -8.06
C VAL A 115 1.20 -7.72 -9.04
N GLU A 116 0.40 -6.89 -9.72
CA GLU A 116 -0.54 -7.38 -10.75
C GLU A 116 0.17 -8.09 -11.89
N ALA A 117 1.29 -7.54 -12.37
CA ALA A 117 2.12 -8.17 -13.39
C ALA A 117 2.67 -9.52 -12.93
N ALA A 118 3.19 -9.60 -11.70
CA ALA A 118 3.71 -10.85 -11.14
C ALA A 118 2.60 -11.91 -10.95
N GLN A 119 1.41 -11.50 -10.51
CA GLN A 119 0.25 -12.39 -10.42
C GLN A 119 -0.17 -12.92 -11.78
N GLY A 120 -0.17 -12.07 -12.82
CA GLY A 120 -0.44 -12.48 -14.19
C GLY A 120 0.58 -13.50 -14.71
N GLN A 121 1.88 -13.27 -14.45
CA GLN A 121 2.93 -14.22 -14.82
C GLN A 121 2.80 -15.55 -14.09
N LEU A 122 2.47 -15.54 -12.80
CA LEU A 122 2.23 -16.75 -12.02
C LEU A 122 1.05 -17.56 -12.56
N ALA A 123 -0.06 -16.88 -12.88
CA ALA A 123 -1.24 -17.53 -13.46
C ALA A 123 -0.92 -18.17 -14.82
N ALA A 124 -0.18 -17.46 -15.68
CA ALA A 124 0.26 -17.98 -16.97
C ALA A 124 1.21 -19.18 -16.83
N ALA A 125 2.17 -19.12 -15.91
CA ALA A 125 3.09 -20.22 -15.63
C ALA A 125 2.36 -21.46 -15.11
N ASN A 126 1.37 -21.29 -14.23
CA ASN A 126 0.55 -22.39 -13.75
C ASN A 126 -0.28 -23.02 -14.88
N ALA A 127 -0.89 -22.22 -15.75
CA ALA A 127 -1.63 -22.74 -16.89
C ALA A 127 -0.73 -23.53 -17.87
N ALA A 128 0.49 -23.04 -18.11
CA ALA A 128 1.49 -23.75 -18.92
C ALA A 128 1.93 -25.06 -18.26
N LEU A 129 2.11 -25.08 -16.94
CA LEU A 129 2.45 -26.28 -16.18
C LEU A 129 1.35 -27.34 -16.29
N GLU A 130 0.09 -26.97 -16.09
CA GLU A 130 -1.06 -27.88 -16.22
C GLU A 130 -1.14 -28.46 -17.65
N THR A 131 -0.94 -27.63 -18.67
CA THR A 131 -0.92 -28.08 -20.07
C THR A 131 0.20 -29.09 -20.32
N ALA A 132 1.43 -28.76 -19.89
CA ALA A 132 2.58 -29.65 -20.04
C ALA A 132 2.40 -30.97 -19.27
N ALA A 133 1.77 -30.94 -18.10
CA ALA A 133 1.46 -32.15 -17.32
C ALA A 133 0.45 -33.05 -18.05
N ALA A 134 -0.58 -32.47 -18.66
CA ALA A 134 -1.56 -33.21 -19.47
C ALA A 134 -0.92 -33.83 -20.72
N GLU A 135 -0.08 -33.07 -21.43
CA GLU A 135 0.67 -33.56 -22.60
C GLU A 135 1.62 -34.70 -22.22
N LEU A 136 2.34 -34.57 -21.10
CA LEU A 136 3.23 -35.62 -20.60
C LEU A 136 2.47 -36.90 -20.29
N THR A 137 1.31 -36.79 -19.64
CA THR A 137 0.45 -37.94 -19.33
C THR A 137 -0.01 -38.64 -20.61
N SER A 138 -0.49 -37.87 -21.60
CA SER A 138 -0.90 -38.41 -22.89
C SER A 138 0.25 -39.11 -23.64
N ALA A 139 1.44 -38.52 -23.63
CA ALA A 139 2.62 -39.11 -24.25
C ALA A 139 3.06 -40.42 -23.56
N GLN A 140 2.95 -40.49 -22.24
CA GLN A 140 3.24 -41.71 -21.48
C GLN A 140 2.26 -42.84 -21.82
N ASP A 141 0.96 -42.54 -21.94
CA ASP A 141 -0.05 -43.51 -22.34
C ASP A 141 0.14 -44.02 -23.78
N ALA A 142 0.47 -43.11 -24.69
CA ALA A 142 0.79 -43.46 -26.07
C ALA A 142 2.04 -44.35 -26.16
N LEU A 143 3.10 -44.02 -25.41
CA LEU A 143 4.31 -44.82 -25.33
C LEU A 143 4.02 -46.24 -24.81
N LYS A 144 3.19 -46.36 -23.77
CA LYS A 144 2.79 -47.65 -23.21
C LYS A 144 2.03 -48.50 -24.22
N THR A 145 1.10 -47.90 -24.97
CA THR A 145 0.35 -48.57 -26.04
C THR A 145 1.29 -49.05 -27.15
N ALA A 146 2.17 -48.16 -27.64
CA ALA A 146 3.15 -48.51 -28.67
C ALA A 146 4.11 -49.64 -28.23
N MET A 147 4.50 -49.67 -26.95
CA MET A 147 5.30 -50.77 -26.39
C MET A 147 4.55 -52.10 -26.40
N MET A 148 3.23 -52.09 -26.11
CA MET A 148 2.40 -53.29 -26.18
C MET A 148 2.25 -53.78 -27.62
N ASP A 149 1.96 -52.89 -28.56
CA ASP A 149 1.82 -53.22 -29.98
C ASP A 149 3.13 -53.77 -30.56
N LEU A 150 4.26 -53.15 -30.21
CA LEU A 150 5.59 -53.64 -30.60
C LEU A 150 5.84 -55.07 -30.10
N LYS A 151 5.39 -55.39 -28.88
CA LYS A 151 5.51 -56.73 -28.32
C LYS A 151 4.66 -57.73 -29.11
N VAL A 152 3.40 -57.39 -29.38
CA VAL A 152 2.49 -58.24 -30.18
C VAL A 152 3.07 -58.49 -31.57
N ALA A 153 3.52 -57.44 -32.26
CA ALA A 153 4.12 -57.55 -33.59
C ALA A 153 5.39 -58.41 -33.59
N LYS A 154 6.24 -58.31 -32.57
CA LYS A 154 7.40 -59.19 -32.40
C LYS A 154 7.01 -60.65 -32.20
N ASP A 155 6.00 -60.90 -31.37
CA ASP A 155 5.50 -62.26 -31.10
C ASP A 155 4.86 -62.88 -32.37
N GLU A 156 4.18 -62.09 -33.20
CA GLU A 156 3.61 -62.52 -34.49
C GLU A 156 4.69 -62.78 -35.55
N LEU A 157 5.71 -61.92 -35.63
CA LEU A 157 6.86 -62.12 -36.51
C LEU A 157 7.56 -63.45 -36.17
N ALA A 158 7.83 -63.70 -34.89
CA ALA A 158 8.47 -64.93 -34.43
C ALA A 158 7.68 -66.21 -34.77
N LYS A 159 6.34 -66.13 -34.81
CA LYS A 159 5.47 -67.26 -35.21
C LYS A 159 5.46 -67.51 -36.72
N THR A 160 5.65 -66.47 -37.53
CA THR A 160 5.56 -66.54 -39.01
C THR A 160 6.90 -66.83 -39.67
N GLU A 161 8.02 -66.52 -39.01
CA GLU A 161 9.39 -66.81 -39.47
C GLU A 161 9.63 -68.29 -39.84
N PRO A 162 9.22 -69.30 -39.02
CA PRO A 162 9.47 -70.71 -39.33
C PRO A 162 8.71 -71.17 -40.58
N SER A 163 7.47 -70.71 -40.74
CA SER A 163 6.63 -71.04 -41.90
C SER A 163 7.16 -70.42 -43.20
N LYS A 164 7.75 -69.22 -43.12
CA LYS A 164 8.46 -68.61 -44.25
C LYS A 164 9.72 -69.40 -44.64
N GLN A 165 10.49 -69.87 -43.67
CA GLN A 165 11.69 -70.69 -43.95
C GLN A 165 11.33 -72.03 -44.62
N GLU A 166 10.24 -72.67 -44.19
CA GLU A 166 9.73 -73.89 -44.84
C GLU A 166 9.24 -73.63 -46.27
N ALA A 167 8.52 -72.53 -46.50
CA ALA A 167 8.03 -72.18 -47.84
C ALA A 167 9.15 -71.83 -48.84
N VAL A 168 10.26 -71.25 -48.36
CA VAL A 168 11.43 -70.93 -49.20
C VAL A 168 12.30 -72.17 -49.47
N ALA A 169 12.34 -73.14 -48.55
CA ALA A 169 13.07 -74.40 -48.74
C ALA A 169 12.36 -75.40 -49.67
N ALA A 170 11.06 -75.22 -49.91
CA ALA A 170 10.24 -76.08 -50.76
C ALA A 170 10.24 -75.67 -52.25
N HIS A 171 11.01 -74.65 -52.64
CA HIS A 171 11.07 -74.09 -53.99
C HIS A 171 12.48 -74.17 -54.58
#